data_AF-A0A354SMW6-F1
#
_entry.id   AF-A0A354SMW6-F1
#
_cell.length_a   1.000
_cell.length_b   1.000
_cell.length_c   1.000
_cell.angle_alpha   90.00
_cell.angle_beta   90.00
_cell.angle_gamma   90.00
#
_symmetry.space_group_name_H-M   'P 1'
#
loop_
_entity.id
_entity.type
_entity.pdbx_description
1 polymer ?
#
loop_
_entity_poly.entity_id
_entity_poly.type
_entity_poly.pdbx_seq_one_letter_code
_entity_poly.pdbx_strand_id
1 'polypeptide(L)'
;MREKTEAIVLNSTKCTSNILLVKVFTKDRGILTLSTHIHIKKNKNTHIFNPLSILSIEMEYRENKEIMKLVSVEIAHSLITLETNPIV
;
A
#
# COMPACT_ATOMS: atom_id res chain seq x y z
N MET A 1 -1.46 -4.24 17.20
CA MET A 1 -0.65 -5.46 16.98
C MET A 1 0.11 -5.29 15.67
N ARG A 2 1.31 -5.87 15.53
CA ARG A 2 1.97 -5.92 14.22
C ARG A 2 1.50 -7.16 13.48
N GLU A 3 1.14 -6.98 12.23
CA GLU A 3 0.57 -8.04 11.40
C GLU A 3 1.14 -7.96 10.00
N LYS A 4 1.48 -9.12 9.43
CA LYS A 4 1.95 -9.26 8.06
C LYS A 4 0.86 -9.90 7.21
N THR A 5 0.60 -9.33 6.04
CA THR A 5 -0.39 -9.84 5.09
C THR A 5 0.03 -9.49 3.67
N GLU A 6 -0.48 -10.24 2.71
CA GLU A 6 -0.49 -9.84 1.30
C GLU A 6 -1.64 -8.86 1.06
N ALA A 7 -1.41 -7.88 0.19
CA ALA A 7 -2.42 -6.88 -0.16
C ALA A 7 -2.25 -6.37 -1.59
N ILE A 8 -3.37 -6.02 -2.22
CA ILE A 8 -3.39 -5.39 -3.54
C ILE A 8 -3.65 -3.90 -3.36
N VAL A 9 -2.86 -3.06 -4.01
CA VAL A 9 -3.08 -1.61 -4.01
C VAL A 9 -4.30 -1.27 -4.86
N LEU A 10 -5.25 -0.56 -4.25
CA LEU A 10 -6.44 -0.05 -4.95
C LEU A 10 -6.22 1.41 -5.39
N ASN A 11 -5.70 2.23 -4.48
CA ASN A 11 -5.45 3.65 -4.73
C ASN A 11 -4.37 4.17 -3.78
N SER A 12 -3.62 5.18 -4.21
CA SER A 12 -2.72 5.95 -3.37
C SER A 12 -3.03 7.44 -3.48
N THR A 13 -3.11 8.13 -2.35
CA THR A 13 -3.49 9.53 -2.28
C THR A 13 -2.52 10.28 -1.36
N LYS A 14 -1.87 11.30 -1.90
CA LYS A 14 -1.01 12.18 -1.12
C LYS A 14 -1.90 13.08 -0.24
N CYS A 15 -1.78 12.94 1.07
CA CYS A 15 -2.60 13.68 2.03
C CYS A 15 -1.91 14.98 2.49
N THR A 16 -0.61 14.93 2.74
CA THR A 16 0.21 16.11 3.09
C THR A 16 1.54 16.08 2.34
N SER A 17 2.43 17.05 2.58
CA SER A 17 3.76 17.09 1.98
C SER A 17 4.54 15.79 2.19
N ASN A 18 4.33 15.12 3.34
CA ASN A 18 5.15 13.99 3.78
C ASN A 18 4.36 12.71 4.02
N ILE A 19 3.02 12.71 3.89
CA ILE A 19 2.17 11.54 4.18
C ILE A 19 1.46 11.07 2.91
N LEU A 20 1.59 9.78 2.64
CA LEU A 20 0.85 9.05 1.62
C LEU A 20 -0.16 8.12 2.31
N LEU A 21 -1.41 8.19 1.88
CA LEU A 21 -2.44 7.22 2.23
C LEU A 21 -2.56 6.21 1.09
N VAL A 22 -2.56 4.93 1.44
CA VAL A 22 -2.65 3.84 0.46
C VAL A 22 -3.84 2.98 0.86
N LYS A 23 -4.85 2.94 0.00
CA LYS A 23 -5.99 2.05 0.15
C LYS A 23 -5.63 0.71 -0.48
N VAL A 24 -5.74 -0.35 0.31
CA VAL A 24 -5.36 -1.70 -0.11
C VAL A 24 -6.49 -2.69 0.20
N PHE A 25 -6.59 -3.73 -0.62
CA PHE A 25 -7.38 -4.91 -0.31
C PHE A 25 -6.44 -5.99 0.26
N THR A 26 -6.59 -6.28 1.54
CA THR A 26 -5.79 -7.29 2.27
C THR A 26 -6.44 -8.66 2.20
N LYS A 27 -5.61 -9.69 2.23
CA LYS A 27 -6.04 -11.09 2.25
C LYS A 27 -6.91 -11.43 3.47
N ASP A 28 -6.51 -10.94 4.65
CA ASP A 28 -7.10 -11.37 5.92
C ASP A 28 -8.19 -10.43 6.48
N ARG A 29 -8.21 -9.16 6.05
CA ARG A 29 -9.07 -8.12 6.66
C ARG A 29 -9.86 -7.27 5.67
N GLY A 30 -9.85 -7.62 4.38
CA GLY A 30 -10.53 -6.85 3.35
C GLY A 30 -9.90 -5.47 3.15
N ILE A 31 -10.73 -4.44 2.94
CA ILE A 31 -10.25 -3.09 2.59
C ILE A 31 -9.71 -2.37 3.82
N LEU A 32 -8.47 -1.89 3.73
CA LEU A 32 -7.84 -1.05 4.75
C LEU A 32 -7.17 0.18 4.13
N THR A 33 -7.05 1.25 4.93
CA THR A 33 -6.25 2.43 4.58
C THR A 33 -4.99 2.47 5.41
N LEU A 34 -3.84 2.52 4.76
CA LEU A 34 -2.52 2.55 5.38
C LEU A 34 -1.90 3.93 5.22
N SER A 35 -1.27 4.43 6.27
CA SER A 35 -0.50 5.66 6.26
C SER A 35 1.00 5.35 6.26
N THR A 36 1.73 6.02 5.39
CA THR A 36 3.19 5.94 5.31
C THR A 36 3.80 7.32 5.06
N HIS A 37 5.01 7.54 5.58
CA HIS A 37 5.75 8.75 5.24
C HIS A 37 6.47 8.55 3.90
N ILE A 38 6.32 9.51 2.99
CA ILE A 38 6.92 9.49 1.64
C ILE A 38 8.45 9.36 1.71
N HIS A 39 9.07 9.77 2.81
CA HIS A 39 10.52 9.76 3.04
C HIS A 39 11.08 8.43 3.56
N ILE A 40 10.27 7.37 3.75
CA ILE A 40 10.72 6.14 4.43
C ILE A 40 11.80 5.35 3.69
N LYS A 41 12.22 5.72 2.47
CA LYS A 41 13.57 5.41 1.97
C LYS A 41 13.90 6.30 0.77
N LYS A 42 14.91 7.16 0.92
CA LYS A 42 15.50 8.07 -0.09
C LYS A 42 15.92 7.42 -1.43
N ASN A 43 15.63 6.14 -1.71
CA ASN A 43 16.21 5.48 -2.88
C ASN A 43 15.34 4.51 -3.68
N LYS A 44 14.17 4.05 -3.21
CA LYS A 44 13.34 3.13 -4.01
C LYS A 44 11.90 3.28 -3.54
N ASN A 45 10.95 3.32 -4.48
CA ASN A 45 9.56 2.91 -4.27
C ASN A 45 8.51 3.97 -3.89
N THR A 46 8.36 5.06 -4.64
CA THR A 46 7.03 5.70 -4.76
C THR A 46 6.11 4.86 -5.65
N HIS A 47 6.67 4.22 -6.68
CA HIS A 47 5.96 3.36 -7.64
C HIS A 47 5.40 2.05 -7.06
N ILE A 48 5.77 1.65 -5.83
CA ILE A 48 5.22 0.41 -5.24
C ILE A 48 3.76 0.55 -4.83
N PHE A 49 3.30 1.80 -4.65
CA PHE A 49 1.92 2.09 -4.35
C PHE A 49 1.14 2.44 -5.62
N ASN A 50 1.58 1.92 -6.76
CA ASN A 50 0.80 1.90 -7.98
C ASN A 50 -0.38 0.93 -7.83
N PRO A 51 -1.57 1.28 -8.33
CA PRO A 51 -2.70 0.36 -8.40
C PRO A 51 -2.32 -1.03 -8.95
N LEU A 52 -3.03 -2.06 -8.51
CA LEU A 52 -2.84 -3.46 -8.95
C LEU A 52 -1.47 -4.08 -8.59
N SER A 53 -0.58 -3.36 -7.93
CA SER A 53 0.63 -3.94 -7.33
C SER A 53 0.24 -4.85 -6.17
N ILE A 54 0.79 -6.06 -6.15
CA ILE A 54 0.63 -7.01 -5.04
C ILE A 54 1.83 -6.84 -4.11
N LEU A 55 1.53 -6.49 -2.86
CA LEU A 55 2.51 -6.13 -1.84
C LEU A 55 2.45 -7.12 -0.68
N SER A 56 3.64 -7.46 -0.17
CA SER A 56 3.78 -8.00 1.18
C SER A 56 3.95 -6.82 2.12
N ILE A 57 3.00 -6.64 3.05
CA ILE A 57 2.97 -5.50 3.97
C ILE A 57 3.05 -5.96 5.42
N GLU A 58 3.70 -5.15 6.25
CA GLU A 58 3.56 -5.20 7.70
C GLU A 58 2.89 -3.92 8.17
N MET A 59 1.83 -4.06 8.96
CA MET A 59 1.08 -2.92 9.49
C MET A 59 0.92 -2.99 11.00
N GLU A 60 0.75 -1.82 11.61
CA GLU A 60 0.30 -1.71 12.99
C GLU A 60 -1.23 -1.64 13.00
N TYR A 61 -1.86 -2.82 13.12
CA TYR A 61 -3.31 -2.97 13.14
C TYR A 61 -3.89 -2.54 14.49
N ARG A 62 -5.01 -1.81 14.44
CA ARG A 62 -5.84 -1.40 15.59
C ARG A 62 -7.31 -1.39 15.18
N GLU A 63 -8.13 -2.24 15.80
CA GLU A 63 -9.52 -2.51 15.40
C GLU A 63 -10.40 -1.25 15.24
N ASN A 64 -10.25 -0.26 16.13
CA ASN A 64 -11.06 0.97 16.12
C ASN A 64 -10.40 2.15 15.38
N LYS A 65 -9.45 1.90 14.46
CA LYS A 65 -8.85 2.94 13.63
C LYS A 65 -9.21 2.78 12.17
N GLU A 66 -9.61 3.88 11.54
CA GLU A 66 -9.86 3.92 10.09
C GLU A 66 -8.56 3.88 9.27
N ILE A 67 -7.47 4.41 9.84
CA ILE A 67 -6.15 4.50 9.21
C ILE A 67 -5.13 3.75 10.07
N MET A 68 -4.52 2.73 9.48
CA MET A 68 -3.43 1.97 10.09
C MET A 68 -2.08 2.56 9.71
N LYS A 69 -1.04 2.25 10.47
CA LYS A 69 0.33 2.66 10.14
C LYS A 69 1.02 1.54 9.36
N LEU A 70 1.59 1.88 8.20
CA LEU A 70 2.48 0.97 7.47
C LEU A 70 3.85 0.93 8.16
N VAL A 71 4.32 -0.26 8.49
CA VAL A 71 5.61 -0.50 9.14
C VAL A 71 6.68 -0.87 8.11
N SER A 72 6.37 -1.82 7.24
CA SER A 72 7.25 -2.25 6.16
C SER A 72 6.44 -2.70 4.93
N VAL A 73 7.09 -2.66 3.76
CA VAL A 73 6.47 -3.01 2.48
C VAL A 73 7.51 -3.56 1.52
N GLU A 74 7.14 -4.63 0.84
CA GLU A 74 7.93 -5.28 -0.20
C GLU A 74 7.01 -5.63 -1.39
N ILE A 75 7.53 -5.56 -2.61
CA ILE A 75 6.78 -6.00 -3.79
C ILE A 75 6.79 -7.53 -3.78
N ALA A 76 5.61 -8.14 -3.66
CA ALA A 76 5.46 -9.58 -3.82
C ALA A 76 5.35 -9.94 -5.30
N HIS A 77 4.50 -9.21 -6.03
CA HIS A 77 4.31 -9.36 -7.46
C HIS A 77 3.84 -8.04 -8.09
N SER A 78 4.36 -7.69 -9.27
CA SER A 78 3.94 -6.48 -9.98
C SER A 78 3.26 -6.85 -11.29
N LEU A 79 1.96 -6.53 -11.40
CA LEU A 79 1.16 -6.76 -12.60
C LEU A 79 1.33 -5.60 -13.61
N ILE A 80 2.58 -5.33 -14.02
CA ILE A 80 2.99 -4.20 -14.86
C ILE A 80 2.27 -4.19 -16.23
N THR A 81 1.79 -5.36 -16.67
CA THR A 81 1.15 -5.53 -17.98
C THR A 81 -0.26 -4.95 -18.06
N LEU A 82 -0.97 -4.78 -16.92
CA LEU A 82 -2.32 -4.22 -16.91
C LEU A 82 -2.31 -2.69 -16.98
N GLU A 83 -1.33 -2.02 -16.37
CA GLU A 83 -1.23 -0.55 -16.42
C GLU A 83 -0.85 -0.02 -17.82
N THR A 84 -0.28 -0.89 -18.68
CA THR A 84 0.30 -0.50 -19.97
C THR A 84 -0.55 -0.86 -21.18
N ASN A 85 -1.71 -1.51 -20.99
CA ASN A 85 -2.61 -1.89 -22.07
C ASN A 85 -4.03 -1.32 -21.84
N PRO A 86 -4.24 -0.01 -22.05
CA PRO A 86 -5.59 0.54 -22.08
C PRO A 86 -6.34 -0.08 -23.26
N ILE A 87 -7.49 -0.69 -22.99
CA ILE A 87 -8.44 -1.05 -24.05
C ILE A 87 -8.93 0.28 -24.65
N VAL A 88 -8.43 0.62 -25.83
CA VAL A 88 -8.86 1.78 -26.64
C VAL A 88 -10.01 1.37 -27.54
#